data_AF-A0A927NDE9-F1
#
_entry.id   AF-A0A927NDE9-F1
#
_cell.length_a   1.000
_cell.length_b   1.000
_cell.length_c   1.000
_cell.angle_alpha   90.00
_cell.angle_beta   90.00
_cell.angle_gamma   90.00
#
_symmetry.space_group_name_H-M   'P 1'
#
loop_
_entity.id
_entity.type
_entity.pdbx_description
1 polymer ?
#
loop_
_entity_poly.entity_id
_entity_poly.type
_entity_poly.pdbx_seq_one_letter_code
_entity_poly.pdbx_strand_id
1 'polypeptide(L)' 'MPTIAVKKLDERAVLPTYGSEFAAGADLYALLDDEVVFAPNETKLIHTGLAMEIPEGYAGLIYARSGLASKRG' A
#
# COMPACT_ATOMS: atom_id res chain seq x y z
N MET A 1 16.86 4.76 -11.39
CA MET A 1 16.18 4.84 -10.09
C MET A 1 16.77 3.77 -9.19
N PRO A 2 16.95 4.00 -7.88
CA PRO A 2 17.46 2.98 -6.99
C PRO A 2 16.48 1.80 -6.94
N THR A 3 17.02 0.59 -6.79
CA THR A 3 16.18 -0.59 -6.53
C THR A 3 15.77 -0.56 -5.06
N ILE A 4 14.48 -0.77 -4.79
CA ILE A 4 13.96 -0.86 -3.42
C ILE A 4 13.87 -2.35 -3.08
N ALA A 5 14.60 -2.79 -2.05
CA ALA A 5 14.47 -4.15 -1.57
C ALA A 5 13.13 -4.31 -0.84
N VAL A 6 12.37 -5.34 -1.21
CA VAL A 6 11.08 -5.65 -0.61
C VAL A 6 11.11 -7.07 -0.06
N LYS A 7 10.75 -7.20 1.21
CA LYS A 7 10.59 -8.50 1.87
C LYS A 7 9.11 -8.74 2.13
N LYS A 8 8.60 -9.89 1.67
CA LYS A 8 7.32 -10.41 2.12
C LYS A 8 7.49 -10.96 3.54
N LEU A 9 6.70 -10.43 4.48
CA LEU A 9 6.61 -10.90 5.86
C LEU A 9 5.57 -12.02 6.00
N ASP A 10 4.62 -12.08 5.08
CA ASP A 10 3.63 -13.14 4.91
C ASP A 10 3.64 -13.58 3.43
N GLU A 11 3.55 -14.89 3.17
CA GLU A 11 3.60 -15.46 1.82
C GLU A 11 2.45 -14.97 0.93
N ARG A 12 1.30 -14.65 1.53
CA ARG A 12 0.10 -14.13 0.86
C ARG A 12 0.23 -12.66 0.47
N ALA A 13 1.24 -11.94 0.98
CA ALA A 13 1.44 -10.53 0.66
C ALA A 13 1.64 -10.32 -0.85
N VAL A 14 1.04 -9.27 -1.40
CA VAL A 14 1.09 -8.95 -2.83
C VAL A 14 2.09 -7.81 -3.03
N LEU A 15 3.01 -7.96 -3.99
CA LEU A 15 3.97 -6.90 -4.32
C LEU A 15 3.24 -5.70 -4.93
N PRO A 16 3.63 -4.46 -4.62
CA PRO A 16 2.99 -3.27 -5.17
C PRO A 16 3.08 -3.24 -6.70
N THR A 17 2.05 -2.72 -7.37
CA THR A 17 2.05 -2.60 -8.84
C THR A 17 1.79 -1.18 -9.30
N TYR A 18 2.39 -0.81 -10.41
CA TYR A 18 2.10 0.46 -11.08
C TYR A 18 0.93 0.26 -12.04
N GLY A 19 -0.11 1.09 -11.91
CA GLY A 19 -1.33 0.97 -12.73
C GLY A 19 -1.14 1.41 -14.19
N SER A 20 -0.05 2.11 -14.51
CA SER A 20 0.34 2.50 -15.86
C SER A 20 1.85 2.74 -15.93
N GLU A 21 2.39 2.83 -17.14
CA GLU A 21 3.82 3.06 -17.39
C GLU A 21 4.39 4.31 -16.68
N PHE A 22 3.57 5.37 -16.57
CA PHE A 22 3.98 6.65 -15.99
C PHE A 22 3.29 6.94 -14.65
N ALA A 23 2.75 5.93 -13.99
CA ALA A 23 2.13 6.11 -12.68
C ALA A 23 3.17 6.57 -11.64
N ALA A 24 2.85 7.63 -10.90
CA ALA A 24 3.74 8.21 -9.89
C ALA A 24 3.87 7.34 -8.63
N GLY A 25 2.86 6.53 -8.31
CA GLY A 25 2.83 5.65 -7.16
C GLY A 25 2.40 4.24 -7.54
N ALA A 26 2.80 3.28 -6.70
CA ALA A 26 2.37 1.90 -6.80
C ALA A 26 1.18 1.64 -5.86
N ASP A 27 0.18 0.90 -6.33
CA ASP A 27 -0.94 0.47 -5.51
C ASP A 27 -0.45 -0.53 -4.46
N LEU A 28 -0.82 -0.30 -3.20
CA LEU A 28 -0.62 -1.22 -2.07
C LEU A 28 -1.87 -2.08 -1.86
N TYR A 29 -1.66 -3.31 -1.40
CA TYR A 29 -2.73 -4.29 -1.21
C TYR A 29 -2.88 -4.61 0.27
N ALA A 30 -4.13 -4.63 0.74
CA ALA A 30 -4.46 -5.08 2.08
C ALA A 30 -4.22 -6.59 2.21
N LEU A 31 -3.50 -7.01 3.25
CA LEU A 31 -3.42 -8.40 3.65
C LEU A 31 -4.46 -8.63 4.75
N LEU A 32 -5.53 -9.33 4.40
CA LEU A 32 -6.68 -9.57 5.28
C LEU A 32 -6.86 -11.06 5.52
N ASP A 33 -7.14 -11.44 6.76
CA ASP A 33 -7.58 -12.81 7.09
C ASP A 33 -9.08 -12.99 6.82
N ASP A 34 -9.88 -11.93 7.06
CA ASP A 34 -11.33 -11.89 6.87
C ASP A 34 -11.79 -10.53 6.32
N GLU A 35 -13.06 -10.43 5.93
CA GLU A 35 -13.67 -9.16 5.50
C GLU A 35 -13.57 -8.08 6.58
N VAL A 36 -13.18 -6.87 6.18
CA VAL A 36 -13.11 -5.70 7.05
C VAL A 36 -14.17 -4.69 6.63
N VAL A 37 -15.12 -4.43 7.54
CA VAL A 37 -16.12 -3.38 7.41
C VAL A 37 -15.71 -2.16 8.23
N PHE A 38 -15.89 -0.96 7.68
CA PHE A 38 -15.62 0.30 8.37
C PHE A 38 -16.95 1.00 8.69
N ALA A 39 -17.15 1.37 9.95
CA ALA A 39 -18.24 2.27 10.33
C ALA A 39 -17.87 3.74 9.98
N PRO A 40 -18.87 4.64 9.85
CA PRO A 40 -18.58 6.06 9.63
C PRO A 40 -17.64 6.64 10.70
N ASN A 41 -16.58 7.32 10.26
CA ASN A 41 -15.51 7.88 11.10
C ASN A 41 -14.65 6.86 11.86
N GLU A 42 -14.72 5.57 11.52
CA GLU A 42 -13.86 4.55 12.09
C GLU A 42 -12.50 4.49 11.38
N THR A 43 -11.42 4.36 12.16
CA THR A 43 -10.06 4.17 11.65
C THR A 43 -9.55 2.80 12.07
N LYS A 44 -9.09 1.99 11.10
CA LYS A 44 -8.42 0.71 11.35
C LYS A 44 -7.03 0.70 10.73
N LEU A 45 -6.08 0.10 11.42
CA LEU A 45 -4.76 -0.17 10.87
C LEU A 45 -4.83 -1.45 10.03
N ILE A 46 -4.52 -1.34 8.74
CA ILE A 46 -4.51 -2.47 7.81
C ILE A 46 -3.07 -2.74 7.38
N HIS A 47 -2.61 -3.97 7.59
CA HIS A 47 -1.25 -4.37 7.22
C HIS A 47 -1.19 -4.84 5.75
N THR A 48 -0.02 -4.67 5.13
CA THR A 48 0.26 -5.14 3.75
C THR A 48 1.03 -6.45 3.72
N GLY A 49 1.61 -6.87 4.85
CA GLY A 49 2.52 -8.01 4.91
C GLY A 49 3.87 -7.75 4.24
N LEU A 50 4.26 -6.49 4.03
CA LEU A 50 5.52 -6.11 3.38
C LEU A 50 6.42 -5.30 4.32
N ALA A 51 7.72 -5.49 4.17
CA ALA A 51 8.76 -4.57 4.64
C ALA A 51 9.58 -4.07 3.45
N MET A 52 9.97 -2.80 3.47
CA MET A 52 10.73 -2.16 2.39
C MET A 52 11.96 -1.46 2.95
N GLU A 53 13.08 -1.58 2.25
CA GLU A 53 14.32 -0.87 2.56
C GLU A 53 14.40 0.38 1.67
N ILE A 54 14.07 1.54 2.25
CA ILE A 54 14.12 2.81 1.53
C ILE A 54 15.58 3.29 1.48
N PRO A 55 16.15 3.53 0.28
CA PRO A 55 17.53 3.98 0.14
C PRO A 55 17.77 5.34 0.79
N GLU A 56 19.00 5.60 1.22
CA GLU A 56 19.40 6.89 1.76
C GLU A 56 19.13 8.04 0.77
N GLY A 57 18.61 9.16 1.28
CA GLY A 57 18.20 10.31 0.47
C GLY A 57 16.79 10.21 -0.11
N TYR A 58 16.02 9.16 0.20
CA TYR A 58 14.64 8.96 -0.25
C TYR A 58 13.67 8.79 0.92
N ALA A 59 12.38 8.97 0.64
CA ALA A 59 11.29 8.69 1.58
C ALA A 59 10.20 7.86 0.88
N GLY A 60 9.62 6.90 1.62
CA GLY A 60 8.40 6.21 1.21
C GLY A 60 7.19 7.01 1.67
N LEU A 61 6.36 7.47 0.73
CA LEU A 61 5.18 8.28 1.02
C LEU A 61 3.92 7.49 0.67
N ILE A 62 3.00 7.37 1.62
CA ILE A 62 1.73 6.64 1.46
C ILE A 62 0.61 7.66 1.29
N TYR A 63 -0.18 7.50 0.22
CA TYR A 63 -1.30 8.36 -0.11
C TYR A 63 -2.56 7.54 -0.35
N ALA A 64 -3.72 8.14 -0.10
CA ALA A 64 -4.99 7.53 -0.47
C ALA A 64 -5.15 7.50 -1.99
N ARG A 65 -5.74 6.42 -2.52
CA ARG A 65 -6.16 6.37 -3.92
C ARG A 65 -7.29 7.38 -4.14
N SER A 66 -7.09 8.32 -5.04
CA SER A 66 -8.02 9.46 -5.25
C SER A 66 -9.46 9.02 -5.49
N GLY A 67 -9.67 7.93 -6.24
CA GLY A 67 -11.00 7.38 -6.50
C GLY A 67 -11.70 6.83 -5.25
N LEU A 68 -10.96 6.27 -4.30
CA LEU A 68 -11.51 5.78 -3.04
C LEU A 68 -11.81 6.98 -2.11
N ALA A 69 -10.81 7.84 -1.92
CA ALA A 69 -10.90 9.05 -1.10
C ALA A 69 -12.08 9.96 -1.49
N SER A 70 -12.28 10.18 -2.79
CA SER A 70 -13.34 11.09 -3.27
C SER A 70 -14.75 10.49 -3.27
N LYS A 71 -14.89 9.17 -3.37
CA LYS A 71 -16.20 8.50 -3.56
C LYS A 71 -16.67 7.69 -2.36
N ARG A 72 -15.77 7.40 -1.41
CA ARG A 72 -16.01 6.50 -0.28
C ARG A 72 -15.53 7.06 1.06
N GLY A 73 -14.99 8.29 1.08
CA GLY A 73 -14.35 8.88 2.25
C GLY A 73 -12.93 8.37 2.45
#